data_AF-A0A4U6LHK2-F1
#
_entry.id   AF-A0A4U6LHK2-F1
#
_cell.length_a   1.000
_cell.length_b   1.000
_cell.length_c   1.000
_cell.angle_alpha   90.00
_cell.angle_beta   90.00
_cell.angle_gamma   90.00
#
_symmetry.space_group_name_H-M   'P 1'
#
loop_
_entity.id
_entity.type
_entity.pdbx_description
1 polymer ?
#
loop_
_entity_poly.entity_id
_entity_poly.type
_entity_poly.pdbx_seq_one_letter_code
_entity_poly.pdbx_strand_id
1 'polypeptide(L)'
;MSISIVEFVKQQEPLFVGAVTDQSVTWAKESQFAIQYFQRNDYLAKTALSNPTSAQNAIINVAAIGITLNPASKLAYLVPRDGMVCLDISYMGLLHLAQSTGSIKWGQCKLVYSNDTYESNGLDTAPTHKYNAFGDRGDVVGGYCTVKTADDDYLTEEMSLAEIKATEATSKAKNGPWKNFWEEMARKTIVKRASKYWPRAERLDNAIHVINEDEGVFQEPVMQHKSEEDIREDERRRQQEVIDYVQTLCDEMAQAESMDDLKRVFADAYKRTAGMKLQQNVQAIYAECKSKLEVTSE
;
A
#
# COMPACT_ATOMS: atom_id res chain seq x y z
N MET A 1 -17.78 39.33 -6.66
CA MET A 1 -16.45 39.61 -6.12
C MET A 1 -15.74 38.26 -5.95
N SER A 2 -14.60 38.05 -6.60
CA SER A 2 -13.78 36.87 -6.37
C SER A 2 -13.15 36.98 -4.97
N ILE A 3 -13.46 36.04 -4.08
CA ILE A 3 -12.85 35.97 -2.75
C ILE A 3 -11.34 35.76 -2.92
N SER A 4 -10.52 36.54 -2.23
CA SER A 4 -9.07 36.34 -2.24
C SER A 4 -8.70 35.06 -1.49
N ILE A 5 -7.58 34.42 -1.86
CA ILE A 5 -7.14 33.20 -1.16
C ILE A 5 -6.90 33.42 0.34
N VAL A 6 -6.50 34.64 0.73
CA VAL A 6 -6.31 35.03 2.13
C VAL A 6 -7.64 35.10 2.86
N GLU A 7 -8.66 35.72 2.27
CA GLU A 7 -10.01 35.77 2.83
C GLU A 7 -10.62 34.37 2.91
N PHE A 8 -10.43 33.56 1.88
CA PHE A 8 -10.86 32.16 1.87
C PHE A 8 -10.27 31.41 3.07
N VAL A 9 -8.94 31.47 3.29
CA VAL A 9 -8.32 30.81 4.45
C VAL A 9 -8.91 31.36 5.74
N LYS A 10 -9.02 32.68 5.91
CA LYS A 10 -9.57 33.28 7.14
C LYS A 10 -10.98 32.80 7.49
N GLN A 11 -11.82 32.52 6.49
CA GLN A 11 -13.18 32.01 6.70
C GLN A 11 -13.23 30.58 7.26
N GLN A 12 -12.13 29.83 7.25
CA GLN A 12 -12.12 28.44 7.74
C GLN A 12 -11.96 28.34 9.26
N GLU A 13 -11.75 29.45 9.97
CA GLU A 13 -11.52 29.49 11.41
C GLU A 13 -12.53 28.69 12.24
N PRO A 14 -13.86 28.84 12.05
CA PRO A 14 -14.83 28.15 12.90
C PRO A 14 -14.75 26.63 12.74
N LEU A 15 -14.55 26.14 11.51
CA LEU A 15 -14.43 24.72 11.21
C LEU A 15 -13.11 24.15 11.72
N PHE A 16 -12.01 24.91 11.55
CA PHE A 16 -10.71 24.52 12.05
C PHE A 16 -10.73 24.38 13.57
N VAL A 17 -11.21 25.41 14.28
CA VAL A 17 -11.28 25.42 15.76
C VAL A 17 -12.18 24.29 16.27
N GLY A 18 -13.29 24.01 15.59
CA GLY A 18 -14.18 22.90 15.93
C GLY A 18 -13.56 21.51 15.74
N ALA A 19 -12.51 21.38 14.93
CA ALA A 19 -11.83 20.12 14.64
C ALA A 19 -10.52 19.92 15.41
N VAL A 20 -10.07 20.88 16.23
CA VAL A 20 -8.76 20.79 16.92
C VAL A 20 -8.73 19.60 17.88
N THR A 21 -7.79 18.68 17.64
CA THR A 21 -7.49 17.55 18.55
C THR A 21 -6.19 17.74 19.34
N ASP A 22 -5.37 18.72 18.95
CA ASP A 22 -4.09 19.06 19.61
C ASP A 22 -4.00 20.56 19.89
N GLN A 23 -3.85 20.94 21.16
CA GLN A 23 -3.81 22.34 21.58
C GLN A 23 -2.56 23.10 21.08
N SER A 24 -1.50 22.39 20.69
CA SER A 24 -0.32 23.02 20.08
C SER A 24 -0.58 23.52 18.65
N VAL A 25 -1.61 22.99 17.99
CA VAL A 25 -2.04 23.34 16.63
C VAL A 25 -3.07 24.46 16.70
N THR A 26 -2.59 25.70 16.65
CA THR A 26 -3.42 26.90 16.82
C THR A 26 -3.76 27.55 15.48
N TRP A 27 -5.01 27.98 15.30
CA TRP A 27 -5.46 28.69 14.10
C TRP A 27 -4.59 29.89 13.70
N ALA A 28 -4.17 30.70 14.69
CA ALA A 28 -3.35 31.89 14.46
C ALA A 28 -2.03 31.58 13.73
N LYS A 29 -1.44 30.39 13.96
CA LYS A 29 -0.22 29.95 13.28
C LYS A 29 -0.54 29.23 11.97
N GLU A 30 -1.43 28.25 12.02
CA GLU A 30 -1.70 27.37 10.88
C GLU A 30 -2.35 28.11 9.69
N SER A 31 -3.19 29.10 9.95
CA SER A 31 -3.75 29.96 8.89
C SER A 31 -2.65 30.71 8.13
N GLN A 32 -1.61 31.19 8.82
CA GLN A 32 -0.48 31.87 8.18
C GLN A 32 0.37 30.91 7.36
N PHE A 33 0.61 29.69 7.85
CA PHE A 33 1.31 28.67 7.09
C PHE A 33 0.52 28.27 5.84
N ALA A 34 -0.78 28.03 5.95
CA ALA A 34 -1.65 27.74 4.80
C ALA A 34 -1.62 28.86 3.76
N ILE A 35 -1.75 30.13 4.18
CA ILE A 35 -1.63 31.29 3.29
C ILE A 35 -0.27 31.29 2.57
N GLN A 36 0.83 31.03 3.28
CA GLN A 36 2.17 30.97 2.68
C GLN A 36 2.29 29.84 1.65
N TYR A 37 1.70 28.66 1.89
CA TYR A 37 1.66 27.58 0.90
C TYR A 37 0.98 28.01 -0.39
N PHE A 38 -0.21 28.61 -0.28
CA PHE A 38 -0.93 29.09 -1.46
C PHE A 38 -0.17 30.22 -2.18
N GLN A 39 0.38 31.19 -1.45
CA GLN A 39 1.09 32.33 -2.05
C GLN A 39 2.40 31.94 -2.74
N ARG A 40 3.08 30.90 -2.28
CA ARG A 40 4.35 30.42 -2.88
C ARG A 40 4.14 29.54 -4.10
N ASN A 41 2.92 29.05 -4.34
CA ASN A 41 2.63 28.13 -5.41
C ASN A 41 1.32 28.55 -6.12
N ASP A 42 1.48 29.32 -7.20
CA ASP A 42 0.35 29.81 -8.01
C ASP A 42 -0.56 28.68 -8.52
N TYR A 43 0.00 27.51 -8.83
CA TYR A 43 -0.79 26.37 -9.27
C TYR A 43 -1.66 25.84 -8.13
N LEU A 44 -1.08 25.66 -6.93
CA LEU A 44 -1.83 25.27 -5.73
C LEU A 44 -2.92 26.30 -5.38
N ALA A 45 -2.63 27.60 -5.44
CA ALA A 45 -3.62 28.65 -5.20
C ALA A 45 -4.78 28.60 -6.20
N LYS A 46 -4.48 28.40 -7.49
CA LYS A 46 -5.51 28.23 -8.53
C LYS A 46 -6.35 26.98 -8.28
N THR A 47 -5.72 25.86 -7.91
CA THR A 47 -6.42 24.62 -7.54
C THR A 47 -7.36 24.84 -6.36
N ALA A 48 -6.92 25.55 -5.33
CA ALA A 48 -7.74 25.88 -4.17
C ALA A 48 -8.96 26.73 -4.55
N LEU A 49 -8.80 27.71 -5.45
CA LEU A 49 -9.92 28.54 -5.91
C LEU A 49 -10.88 27.78 -6.84
N SER A 50 -10.38 26.83 -7.64
CA SER A 50 -11.22 25.98 -8.49
C SER A 50 -11.96 24.89 -7.72
N ASN A 51 -11.40 24.43 -6.59
CA ASN A 51 -12.01 23.44 -5.71
C ASN A 51 -11.84 23.86 -4.23
N PRO A 52 -12.63 24.85 -3.76
CA PRO A 52 -12.52 25.38 -2.40
C PRO A 52 -12.82 24.34 -1.33
N THR A 53 -13.70 23.38 -1.61
CA THR A 53 -14.03 22.27 -0.70
C THR A 53 -12.80 21.43 -0.39
N SER A 54 -12.00 21.06 -1.40
CA SER A 54 -10.76 20.30 -1.15
C SER A 54 -9.76 21.06 -0.30
N ALA A 55 -9.60 22.38 -0.53
CA ALA A 55 -8.72 23.22 0.27
C ALA A 55 -9.21 23.38 1.71
N GLN A 56 -10.52 23.53 1.91
CA GLN A 56 -11.14 23.56 3.23
C GLN A 56 -10.88 22.24 3.97
N ASN A 57 -11.15 21.10 3.33
CA ASN A 57 -10.92 19.78 3.93
C ASN A 57 -9.45 19.58 4.33
N ALA A 58 -8.51 19.95 3.46
CA ALA A 58 -7.09 19.85 3.76
C ALA A 58 -6.70 20.72 4.98
N ILE A 59 -7.22 21.94 5.10
CA ILE A 59 -6.99 22.83 6.25
C ILE A 59 -7.62 22.27 7.53
N ILE A 60 -8.84 21.73 7.46
CA ILE A 60 -9.52 21.15 8.63
C ILE A 60 -8.79 19.88 9.10
N ASN A 61 -8.30 19.05 8.18
CA ASN A 61 -7.57 17.83 8.51
C ASN A 61 -6.28 18.11 9.30
N VAL A 62 -5.63 19.27 9.10
CA VAL A 62 -4.49 19.72 9.92
C VAL A 62 -4.88 19.78 11.40
N ALA A 63 -6.04 20.37 11.71
CA ALA A 63 -6.58 20.46 13.07
C ALA A 63 -7.05 19.10 13.60
N ALA A 64 -7.79 18.34 12.79
CA ALA A 64 -8.34 17.03 13.16
C ALA A 64 -7.25 16.00 13.49
N ILE A 65 -6.16 16.00 12.73
CA ILE A 65 -5.01 15.13 12.98
C ILE A 65 -4.12 15.69 14.11
N GLY A 66 -4.11 17.01 14.27
CA GLY A 66 -3.19 17.68 15.17
C GLY A 66 -1.75 17.64 14.64
N ILE A 67 -1.59 17.94 13.35
CA ILE A 67 -0.29 18.10 12.69
C ILE A 67 -0.12 19.57 12.27
N THR A 68 1.12 20.06 12.13
CA THR A 68 1.39 21.46 11.74
C THR A 68 1.83 21.55 10.29
N LEU A 69 1.38 22.62 9.61
CA LEU A 69 1.87 23.07 8.31
C LEU A 69 3.16 23.91 8.43
N ASN A 70 3.78 24.03 9.62
CA ASN A 70 5.02 24.78 9.75
C ASN A 70 6.11 24.23 8.80
N PRO A 71 6.58 25.01 7.81
CA PRO A 71 7.55 24.54 6.83
C PRO A 71 8.89 24.11 7.44
N ALA A 72 9.26 24.66 8.60
CA ALA A 72 10.48 24.30 9.31
C ALA A 72 10.43 22.87 9.89
N SER A 73 9.24 22.43 10.30
CA SER A 73 9.03 21.12 10.92
C SER A 73 8.93 20.00 9.89
N LYS A 74 8.60 20.32 8.63
CA LYS A 74 8.51 19.35 7.51
C LYS A 74 7.56 18.17 7.77
N LEU A 75 6.53 18.36 8.60
CA LEU A 75 5.62 17.29 9.01
C LEU A 75 4.48 17.08 8.00
N ALA A 76 3.92 18.15 7.46
CA ALA A 76 2.85 18.08 6.46
C ALA A 76 2.96 19.22 5.44
N TYR A 77 2.31 19.03 4.29
CA TYR A 77 2.32 19.94 3.16
C TYR A 77 0.93 20.02 2.52
N LEU A 78 0.60 21.18 1.95
CA LEU A 78 -0.52 21.29 1.02
C LEU A 78 0.00 21.10 -0.40
N VAL A 79 -0.54 20.12 -1.12
CA VAL A 79 -0.11 19.78 -2.49
C VAL A 79 -1.31 19.73 -3.44
N PRO A 80 -1.17 20.22 -4.68
CA PRO A 80 -2.20 20.05 -5.69
C PRO A 80 -2.05 18.68 -6.36
N ARG A 81 -3.13 17.88 -6.40
CA ARG A 81 -3.16 16.56 -7.03
C ARG A 81 -4.52 16.33 -7.67
N ASP A 82 -4.53 15.88 -8.92
CA ASP A 82 -5.75 15.52 -9.66
C ASP A 82 -6.87 16.60 -9.56
N GLY A 83 -6.51 17.88 -9.55
CA GLY A 83 -7.46 19.01 -9.47
C GLY A 83 -7.96 19.35 -8.06
N MET A 84 -7.39 18.75 -7.02
CA MET A 84 -7.74 18.94 -5.61
C MET A 84 -6.52 19.42 -4.80
N VAL A 85 -6.79 20.09 -3.68
CA VAL A 85 -5.79 20.35 -2.64
C VAL A 85 -5.82 19.19 -1.65
N CYS A 86 -4.68 18.53 -1.47
CA CYS A 86 -4.51 17.40 -0.56
C CYS A 86 -3.58 17.77 0.59
N LEU A 87 -3.80 17.15 1.76
CA LEU A 87 -2.90 17.23 2.90
C LEU A 87 -1.91 16.07 2.81
N ASP A 88 -0.68 16.36 2.39
CA ASP A 88 0.36 15.34 2.28
C ASP A 88 1.20 15.30 3.56
N ILE A 89 1.11 14.20 4.30
CA ILE A 89 1.84 13.98 5.54
C ILE A 89 3.16 13.29 5.20
N SER A 90 4.26 13.87 5.67
CA SER A 90 5.58 13.28 5.48
C SER A 90 5.79 12.09 6.40
N TYR A 91 6.80 11.27 6.12
CA TYR A 91 7.19 10.19 7.04
C TYR A 91 7.64 10.73 8.41
N MET A 92 8.22 11.94 8.44
CA MET A 92 8.54 12.62 9.69
C MET A 92 7.25 13.01 10.43
N GLY A 93 6.22 13.45 9.70
CA GLY A 93 4.88 13.69 10.23
C GLY A 93 4.26 12.45 10.86
N LEU A 94 4.32 11.31 10.17
CA LEU A 94 3.84 10.03 10.71
C LEU A 94 4.58 9.62 11.99
N LEU A 95 5.91 9.68 11.99
CA LEU A 95 6.71 9.38 13.18
C LEU A 95 6.41 10.33 14.33
N HIS A 96 6.28 11.64 14.04
CA HIS A 96 5.94 12.65 15.02
C HIS A 96 4.56 12.39 15.62
N LEU A 97 3.55 12.06 14.80
CA LEU A 97 2.20 11.74 15.27
C LEU A 97 2.18 10.48 16.13
N ALA A 98 2.88 9.42 15.71
CA ALA A 98 3.00 8.21 16.52
C ALA A 98 3.70 8.49 17.86
N GLN A 99 4.68 9.40 17.89
CA GLN A 99 5.35 9.80 19.11
C GLN A 99 4.46 10.68 20.01
N SER A 100 3.77 11.66 19.43
CA SER A 100 2.94 12.60 20.19
C SER A 100 1.68 11.95 20.77
N THR A 101 1.17 10.91 20.11
CA THR A 101 0.04 10.09 20.60
C THR A 101 0.45 9.03 21.61
N GLY A 102 1.76 8.82 21.81
CA GLY A 102 2.28 7.79 22.71
C GLY A 102 2.30 6.37 22.14
N SER A 103 1.93 6.17 20.87
CA SER A 103 2.04 4.86 20.20
C SER A 103 3.47 4.35 20.18
N ILE A 104 4.45 5.25 20.01
CA ILE A 104 5.88 4.93 20.04
C ILE A 104 6.64 5.94 20.90
N LYS A 105 7.72 5.51 21.55
CA LYS A 105 8.66 6.40 22.24
C LYS A 105 9.55 7.13 21.25
N TRP A 106 9.97 6.44 20.19
CA TRP A 106 10.73 6.98 19.07
C TRP A 106 10.65 6.04 17.88
N GLY A 107 10.97 6.55 16.69
CA GLY A 107 11.14 5.74 15.50
C GLY A 107 12.20 6.30 14.57
N GLN A 108 12.87 5.41 13.84
CA GLN A 108 13.93 5.77 12.91
C GLN A 108 13.85 4.90 11.66
N CYS A 109 13.96 5.54 10.50
CA CYS A 109 14.16 4.85 9.23
C CYS A 109 15.60 5.03 8.77
N LYS A 110 16.23 3.94 8.33
CA LYS A 110 17.57 3.95 7.74
C LYS A 110 17.58 3.15 6.44
N LEU A 111 18.38 3.63 5.50
CA LEU A 111 18.76 2.87 4.32
C LEU A 111 20.01 2.04 4.63
N VAL A 112 20.02 0.84 4.08
CA VAL A 112 21.12 -0.13 4.14
C VAL A 112 21.79 -0.13 2.78
N TYR A 113 23.10 -0.04 2.78
CA TYR A 113 23.94 0.03 1.60
C TYR A 113 24.84 -1.23 1.50
N SER A 114 25.40 -1.48 0.32
CA SER A 114 26.11 -2.73 0.01
C SER A 114 27.30 -3.04 0.91
N ASN A 115 27.95 -2.02 1.49
CA ASN A 115 29.09 -2.20 2.38
C ASN A 115 28.70 -2.17 3.87
N ASP A 116 27.42 -2.03 4.17
CA ASP A 116 26.92 -2.09 5.54
C ASP A 116 26.76 -3.55 6.00
N THR A 117 26.87 -3.79 7.30
CA THR A 117 26.46 -5.06 7.91
C THR A 117 25.10 -4.84 8.58
N TYR A 118 24.07 -5.46 8.02
CA TYR A 118 22.72 -5.44 8.55
C TYR A 118 22.24 -6.85 8.90
N GLU A 119 21.66 -7.00 10.08
CA GLU A 119 21.05 -8.25 10.55
C GLU A 119 19.77 -7.95 11.32
N SER A 120 18.70 -8.67 10.99
CA SER A 120 17.46 -8.65 11.76
C SER A 120 17.62 -9.61 12.94
N ASN A 121 17.40 -9.11 14.16
CA ASN A 121 17.66 -9.86 15.40
C ASN A 121 16.39 -10.55 15.95
N GLY A 122 15.31 -10.60 15.16
CA GLY A 122 14.00 -11.05 15.60
C GLY A 122 13.00 -9.91 15.76
N LEU A 123 11.74 -10.26 16.06
CA LEU A 123 10.62 -9.33 16.07
C LEU A 123 10.71 -8.27 17.17
N ASP A 124 11.07 -8.68 18.38
CA ASP A 124 11.05 -7.90 19.62
C ASP A 124 12.38 -7.19 19.91
N THR A 125 13.38 -7.37 19.04
CA THR A 125 14.76 -6.93 19.27
C THR A 125 15.18 -5.90 18.22
N ALA A 126 15.89 -4.86 18.63
CA ALA A 126 16.44 -3.86 17.71
C ALA A 126 17.39 -4.52 16.69
N PRO A 127 17.34 -4.15 15.40
CA PRO A 127 18.22 -4.75 14.40
C PRO A 127 19.67 -4.30 14.57
N THR A 128 20.60 -5.15 14.16
CA THR A 128 22.03 -4.82 14.14
C THR A 128 22.35 -4.11 12.82
N HIS A 129 22.79 -2.86 12.88
CA HIS A 129 23.24 -2.13 11.69
C HIS A 129 24.60 -1.45 11.95
N LYS A 130 25.67 -2.04 11.41
CA LYS A 130 27.04 -1.53 11.52
C LYS A 130 27.50 -1.02 10.16
N TYR A 131 28.05 0.18 10.12
CA TYR A 131 28.56 0.81 8.91
C TYR A 131 29.62 1.85 9.22
N ASN A 132 30.46 2.17 8.23
CA ASN A 132 31.39 3.27 8.35
C ASN A 132 30.67 4.60 8.10
N ALA A 133 30.37 5.35 9.16
CA ALA A 133 29.56 6.56 9.10
C ALA A 133 30.11 7.68 8.20
N PHE A 134 31.44 7.70 7.96
CA PHE A 134 32.11 8.70 7.13
C PHE A 134 32.84 8.07 5.93
N GLY A 135 32.63 6.78 5.68
CA GLY A 135 33.22 6.06 4.56
C GLY A 135 32.26 5.89 3.39
N ASP A 136 32.77 5.29 2.32
CA ASP A 136 31.94 4.85 1.20
C ASP A 136 31.12 3.61 1.59
N ARG A 137 29.80 3.79 1.63
CA ARG A 137 28.84 2.75 1.99
C ARG A 137 28.38 1.92 0.78
N GLY A 138 28.70 2.36 -0.44
CA GLY A 138 28.28 1.72 -1.69
C GLY A 138 26.85 2.06 -2.10
N ASP A 139 26.19 1.14 -2.82
CA ASP A 139 24.82 1.34 -3.35
C ASP A 139 23.75 0.93 -2.34
N VAL A 140 22.57 1.56 -2.37
CA VAL A 140 21.43 1.18 -1.53
C VAL A 140 20.94 -0.22 -1.91
N VAL A 141 20.87 -1.13 -0.93
CA VAL A 141 20.36 -2.51 -1.09
C VAL A 141 18.98 -2.71 -0.47
N GLY A 142 18.56 -1.78 0.40
CA GLY A 142 17.26 -1.79 1.05
C GLY A 142 17.18 -0.74 2.15
N GLY A 143 16.24 -0.91 3.07
CA GLY A 143 16.12 -0.07 4.25
C GLY A 143 15.17 -0.68 5.26
N TYR A 144 15.12 -0.09 6.44
CA TYR A 144 14.23 -0.52 7.50
C TYR A 144 13.70 0.67 8.29
N CYS A 145 12.56 0.49 8.94
CA CYS A 145 12.06 1.38 9.96
C CYS A 145 11.92 0.61 11.27
N THR A 146 12.62 1.07 12.31
CA THR A 146 12.50 0.54 13.66
C THR A 146 11.82 1.58 14.54
N VAL A 147 10.83 1.16 15.31
CA VAL A 147 10.21 1.96 16.36
C VAL A 147 10.34 1.25 17.70
N LYS A 148 10.34 2.04 18.78
CA LYS A 148 10.27 1.55 20.15
C LYS A 148 8.89 1.86 20.72
N THR A 149 8.15 0.86 21.16
CA THR A 149 6.78 1.02 21.67
C THR A 149 6.78 1.59 23.10
N ALA A 150 5.59 1.94 23.60
CA ALA A 150 5.40 2.33 25.00
C ALA A 150 5.84 1.22 25.99
N ASP A 151 5.65 -0.04 25.60
CA ASP A 151 5.98 -1.24 26.38
C ASP A 151 7.45 -1.67 26.27
N ASP A 152 8.31 -0.83 25.69
CA ASP A 152 9.75 -1.07 25.48
C ASP A 152 10.13 -2.14 24.45
N ASP A 153 9.15 -2.72 23.74
CA ASP A 153 9.39 -3.59 22.59
C ASP A 153 9.89 -2.82 21.36
N TYR A 154 10.53 -3.55 20.46
CA TYR A 154 10.91 -3.06 19.14
C TYR A 154 9.94 -3.60 18.09
N LEU A 155 9.59 -2.75 17.12
CA LEU A 155 8.93 -3.19 15.89
C LEU A 155 9.79 -2.72 14.73
N THR A 156 10.29 -3.66 13.94
CA THR A 156 11.13 -3.38 12.78
C THR A 156 10.46 -3.89 11.51
N GLU A 157 10.45 -3.04 10.49
CA GLU A 157 9.93 -3.37 9.17
C GLU A 157 11.04 -3.14 8.12
N GLU A 158 11.43 -4.19 7.41
CA GLU A 158 12.51 -4.17 6.42
C GLU A 158 12.00 -4.26 4.98
N MET A 159 12.41 -3.32 4.11
CA MET A 159 12.18 -3.40 2.66
C MET A 159 13.48 -3.60 1.91
N SER A 160 13.50 -4.60 1.02
CA SER A 160 14.53 -4.74 -0.01
C SER A 160 14.44 -3.63 -1.05
N LEU A 161 15.55 -3.36 -1.75
CA LEU A 161 15.54 -2.44 -2.89
C LEU A 161 14.50 -2.83 -3.96
N ALA A 162 14.27 -4.13 -4.15
CA ALA A 162 13.30 -4.64 -5.11
C ALA A 162 11.86 -4.22 -4.74
N GLU A 163 11.48 -4.33 -3.47
CA GLU A 163 10.15 -3.91 -2.99
C GLU A 163 9.97 -2.39 -3.08
N ILE A 164 11.01 -1.63 -2.76
CA ILE A 164 10.98 -0.15 -2.89
C ILE A 164 10.79 0.23 -4.36
N LYS A 165 11.56 -0.36 -5.27
CA LYS A 165 11.44 -0.12 -6.72
C LYS A 165 10.10 -0.58 -7.29
N ALA A 166 9.52 -1.67 -6.77
CA ALA A 166 8.16 -2.09 -7.15
C ALA A 166 7.12 -1.03 -6.76
N THR A 167 7.26 -0.43 -5.58
CA THR A 167 6.39 0.68 -5.15
C THR A 167 6.58 1.92 -6.04
N GLU A 168 7.84 2.28 -6.32
CA GLU A 168 8.19 3.37 -7.24
C GLU A 168 7.53 3.20 -8.62
N ALA A 169 7.55 1.99 -9.19
CA ALA A 169 6.99 1.70 -10.51
C ALA A 169 5.47 1.92 -10.59
N THR A 170 4.76 1.69 -9.48
CA THR A 170 3.29 1.87 -9.39
C THR A 170 2.87 3.31 -9.05
N SER A 171 3.83 4.15 -8.63
CA SER A 171 3.57 5.51 -8.18
C SER A 171 3.18 6.45 -9.32
N LYS A 172 2.09 7.19 -9.15
CA LYS A 172 1.72 8.33 -10.03
C LYS A 172 2.81 9.41 -10.07
N ALA A 173 3.68 9.46 -9.07
CA ALA A 173 4.74 10.46 -8.90
C ALA A 173 6.13 10.01 -9.40
N LYS A 174 6.20 8.93 -10.20
CA LYS A 174 7.46 8.33 -10.70
C LYS A 174 8.41 9.33 -11.41
N ASN A 175 7.86 10.33 -12.10
CA ASN A 175 8.63 11.31 -12.87
C ASN A 175 9.01 12.57 -12.07
N GLY A 176 8.70 12.63 -10.78
CA GLY A 176 8.92 13.81 -9.92
C GLY A 176 9.76 13.47 -8.69
N PRO A 177 9.15 13.40 -7.49
CA PRO A 177 9.86 13.15 -6.22
C PRO A 177 10.77 11.92 -6.24
N TRP A 178 10.35 10.83 -6.88
CA TRP A 178 11.16 9.61 -6.99
C TRP A 178 12.48 9.81 -7.74
N LYS A 179 12.53 10.75 -8.71
CA LYS A 179 13.76 11.06 -9.46
C LYS A 179 14.68 12.03 -8.70
N ASN A 180 14.11 13.04 -8.05
CA ASN A 180 14.88 14.13 -7.43
C ASN A 180 15.24 13.84 -5.97
N PHE A 181 14.43 13.03 -5.27
CA PHE A 181 14.51 12.77 -3.84
C PHE A 181 14.23 11.29 -3.53
N TRP A 182 14.90 10.41 -4.27
CA TRP A 182 14.67 8.95 -4.19
C TRP A 182 14.77 8.41 -2.76
N GLU A 183 15.81 8.81 -2.00
CA GLU A 183 16.01 8.33 -0.63
C GLU A 183 14.87 8.72 0.32
N GLU A 184 14.34 9.93 0.20
CA GLU A 184 13.22 10.40 1.03
C GLU A 184 11.93 9.65 0.67
N MET A 185 11.73 9.33 -0.61
CA MET A 185 10.60 8.51 -1.06
C MET A 185 10.70 7.05 -0.61
N ALA A 186 11.92 6.50 -0.62
CA ALA A 186 12.19 5.17 -0.07
C ALA A 186 11.86 5.13 1.44
N ARG A 187 12.34 6.11 2.21
CA ARG A 187 12.01 6.23 3.65
C ARG A 187 10.51 6.38 3.89
N LYS A 188 9.82 7.21 3.10
CA LYS A 188 8.36 7.36 3.19
C LYS A 188 7.63 6.04 2.98
N THR A 189 8.07 5.28 1.97
CA THR A 189 7.49 3.97 1.67
C THR A 189 7.68 2.99 2.83
N ILE A 190 8.90 2.90 3.38
CA ILE A 190 9.22 2.01 4.50
C ILE A 190 8.42 2.38 5.75
N VAL A 191 8.40 3.67 6.12
CA VAL A 191 7.68 4.16 7.31
C VAL A 191 6.17 3.93 7.19
N LYS A 192 5.59 4.16 6.01
CA LYS A 192 4.15 3.93 5.76
C LYS A 192 3.79 2.44 5.85
N ARG A 193 4.69 1.55 5.43
CA ARG A 193 4.49 0.10 5.60
C ARG A 193 4.59 -0.29 7.07
N ALA A 194 5.60 0.22 7.77
CA ALA A 194 5.81 -0.02 9.20
C ALA A 194 4.63 0.47 10.05
N SER A 195 4.04 1.62 9.71
CA SER A 195 2.95 2.22 10.49
C SER A 195 1.67 1.38 10.55
N LYS A 196 1.51 0.38 9.66
CA LYS A 196 0.39 -0.57 9.73
C LYS A 196 0.43 -1.45 10.99
N TYR A 197 1.61 -1.66 11.56
CA TYR A 197 1.84 -2.54 12.72
C TYR A 197 2.04 -1.78 14.03
N TRP A 198 2.05 -0.45 14.01
CA TRP A 198 2.23 0.33 15.23
C TRP A 198 0.98 0.29 16.11
N PRO A 199 1.11 0.45 17.44
CA PRO A 199 -0.03 0.61 18.33
C PRO A 199 -0.95 1.73 17.83
N ARG A 200 -2.24 1.43 17.73
CA ARG A 200 -3.22 2.37 17.19
C ARG A 200 -3.53 3.47 18.17
N ALA A 201 -3.69 4.67 17.64
CA ALA A 201 -4.21 5.84 18.33
C ALA A 201 -5.09 6.61 17.36
N GLU A 202 -6.20 7.16 17.83
CA GLU A 202 -7.23 7.79 16.98
C GLU A 202 -6.64 8.82 16.00
N ARG A 203 -5.75 9.70 16.49
CA ARG A 203 -5.08 10.71 15.65
C ARG A 203 -4.11 10.10 14.63
N LEU A 204 -3.44 9.00 14.97
CA LEU A 204 -2.55 8.28 14.05
C LEU A 204 -3.36 7.56 12.97
N ASP A 205 -4.47 6.92 13.34
CA ASP A 205 -5.37 6.24 12.42
C ASP A 205 -5.99 7.24 11.43
N ASN A 206 -6.44 8.41 11.91
CA ASN A 206 -6.93 9.50 11.06
C ASN A 206 -5.86 9.99 10.07
N ALA A 207 -4.60 10.10 10.50
CA ALA A 207 -3.50 10.49 9.62
C ALA A 207 -3.23 9.44 8.53
N ILE A 208 -3.21 8.15 8.91
CA ILE A 208 -3.04 7.04 7.96
C ILE A 208 -4.19 7.02 6.94
N HIS A 209 -5.42 7.29 7.38
CA HIS A 209 -6.58 7.38 6.51
C HIS A 209 -6.44 8.48 5.46
N VAL A 210 -6.12 9.71 5.88
CA VAL A 210 -5.91 10.85 4.97
C VAL A 210 -4.80 10.56 3.95
N ILE A 211 -3.70 9.95 4.39
CA ILE A 211 -2.61 9.55 3.49
C ILE A 211 -3.08 8.51 2.46
N ASN A 212 -3.93 7.56 2.85
CA ASN A 212 -4.39 6.50 1.96
C ASN A 212 -5.45 6.99 0.95
N GLU A 213 -6.33 7.91 1.35
CA GLU A 213 -7.32 8.52 0.46
C GLU A 213 -6.67 9.45 -0.57
N ASP A 214 -5.71 10.29 -0.14
CA ASP A 214 -5.12 11.31 -1.00
C ASP A 214 -4.06 10.74 -1.96
N GLU A 215 -3.28 9.73 -1.56
CA GLU A 215 -2.09 9.28 -2.33
C GLU A 215 -2.36 8.24 -3.42
N GLY A 216 -3.53 7.61 -3.49
CA GLY A 216 -3.86 6.65 -4.55
C GLY A 216 -2.83 5.52 -4.73
N VAL A 217 -2.15 5.14 -3.64
CA VAL A 217 -1.21 4.01 -3.59
C VAL A 217 -2.00 2.76 -3.20
N PHE A 218 -1.73 1.64 -3.88
CA PHE A 218 -2.38 0.33 -3.77
C PHE A 218 -3.07 0.12 -2.41
N GLN A 219 -4.38 0.31 -2.38
CA GLN A 219 -5.18 -0.30 -1.34
C GLN A 219 -5.03 -1.81 -1.51
N GLU A 220 -4.72 -2.54 -0.44
CA GLU A 220 -5.00 -3.97 -0.44
C GLU A 220 -6.45 -4.10 -0.93
N PRO A 221 -6.73 -4.96 -1.93
CA PRO A 221 -8.09 -5.08 -2.43
C PRO A 221 -8.95 -5.40 -1.23
N VAL A 222 -9.78 -4.44 -0.82
CA VAL A 222 -10.84 -4.68 0.12
C VAL A 222 -11.70 -5.70 -0.61
N MET A 223 -11.61 -6.96 -0.21
CA MET A 223 -12.52 -7.97 -0.73
C MET A 223 -13.90 -7.43 -0.42
N GLN A 224 -14.62 -7.01 -1.47
CA GLN A 224 -16.01 -6.63 -1.34
C GLN A 224 -16.68 -7.76 -0.57
N HIS A 225 -17.36 -7.41 0.51
CA HIS A 225 -18.07 -8.39 1.31
C HIS A 225 -19.08 -9.10 0.39
N LYS A 226 -18.73 -10.32 -0.03
CA LYS A 226 -19.64 -11.21 -0.75
C LYS A 226 -20.52 -11.88 0.29
N SER A 227 -21.82 -11.93 0.05
CA SER A 227 -22.72 -12.68 0.93
C SER A 227 -22.36 -14.16 0.91
N GLU A 228 -22.74 -14.92 1.94
CA GLU A 228 -22.54 -16.38 1.95
C GLU A 228 -23.22 -17.07 0.75
N GLU A 229 -24.28 -16.47 0.21
CA GLU A 229 -25.00 -16.97 -0.98
C GLU A 229 -24.16 -16.77 -2.24
N ASP A 230 -23.58 -15.59 -2.45
CA ASP A 230 -22.71 -15.29 -3.61
C ASP A 230 -21.47 -16.20 -3.63
N ILE A 231 -20.90 -16.50 -2.45
CA ILE A 231 -19.75 -17.39 -2.32
C ILE A 231 -20.12 -18.82 -2.76
N ARG A 232 -21.29 -19.31 -2.33
CA ARG A 232 -21.79 -20.64 -2.70
C ARG A 232 -22.12 -20.74 -4.20
N GLU A 233 -22.67 -19.69 -4.78
CA GLU A 233 -22.96 -19.65 -6.22
C GLU A 233 -21.68 -19.61 -7.07
N ASP A 234 -20.70 -18.79 -6.69
CA ASP A 234 -19.39 -18.76 -7.37
C ASP A 234 -18.66 -20.10 -7.26
N GLU A 235 -18.75 -20.79 -6.12
CA GLU A 235 -18.15 -22.10 -5.92
C GLU A 235 -18.84 -23.17 -6.78
N ARG A 236 -20.18 -23.15 -6.88
CA ARG A 236 -20.92 -24.02 -7.80
C ARG A 236 -20.56 -23.75 -9.26
N ARG A 237 -20.44 -22.48 -9.66
CA ARG A 237 -20.06 -22.11 -11.03
C ARG A 237 -18.67 -22.65 -11.37
N ARG A 238 -17.69 -22.48 -10.48
CA ARG A 238 -16.33 -23.03 -10.66
C ARG A 238 -16.32 -24.55 -10.72
N GLN A 239 -17.11 -25.21 -9.88
CA GLN A 239 -17.23 -26.67 -9.93
C GLN A 239 -17.83 -27.14 -11.26
N GLN A 240 -18.85 -26.45 -11.77
CA GLN A 240 -19.44 -26.76 -13.08
C GLN A 240 -18.46 -26.52 -14.22
N GLU A 241 -17.73 -25.41 -14.22
CA GLU A 241 -16.69 -25.12 -15.23
C GLU A 241 -15.61 -26.21 -15.27
N VAL A 242 -15.18 -26.71 -14.11
CA VAL A 242 -14.22 -27.82 -14.02
C VAL A 242 -14.82 -29.11 -14.58
N ILE A 243 -16.10 -29.39 -14.30
CA ILE A 243 -16.79 -30.57 -14.82
C ILE A 243 -16.90 -30.51 -16.34
N ASP A 244 -17.35 -29.39 -16.90
CA ASP A 244 -17.54 -29.19 -18.34
C ASP A 244 -16.21 -29.30 -19.10
N TYR A 245 -15.15 -28.73 -18.53
CA TYR A 245 -13.81 -28.80 -19.12
C TYR A 245 -13.24 -30.22 -19.08
N VAL A 246 -13.39 -30.94 -17.96
CA VAL A 246 -12.97 -32.34 -17.86
C VAL A 246 -13.76 -33.21 -18.83
N GLN A 247 -15.04 -32.92 -19.03
CA GLN A 247 -15.86 -33.64 -20.02
C GLN A 247 -15.33 -33.42 -21.44
N THR A 248 -14.91 -32.21 -21.78
CA THR A 248 -14.24 -31.93 -23.06
C THR A 248 -12.95 -32.76 -23.21
N LEU A 249 -12.13 -32.83 -22.17
CA LEU A 249 -10.91 -33.67 -22.18
C LEU A 249 -11.24 -35.17 -22.32
N CYS A 250 -12.35 -35.63 -21.74
CA CYS A 250 -12.83 -37.00 -21.92
C CYS A 250 -13.24 -37.28 -23.37
N ASP A 251 -13.90 -36.34 -24.04
CA ASP A 251 -14.26 -36.46 -25.44
C ASP A 251 -13.01 -36.44 -26.34
N GLU A 252 -12.01 -35.61 -26.02
CA GLU A 252 -10.71 -35.60 -26.71
C GLU A 252 -9.94 -36.92 -26.54
N MET A 253 -9.99 -37.54 -25.35
CA MET A 253 -9.40 -38.88 -25.12
C MET A 253 -10.09 -39.94 -26.00
N ALA A 254 -11.40 -39.84 -26.19
CA ALA A 254 -12.15 -40.78 -27.04
C ALA A 254 -11.78 -40.66 -28.54
N GLN A 255 -11.29 -39.50 -28.96
CA GLN A 255 -10.87 -39.22 -30.34
C GLN A 255 -9.35 -39.34 -30.56
N ALA A 256 -8.58 -39.69 -29.52
CA ALA A 256 -7.14 -39.80 -29.64
C ALA A 256 -6.74 -40.94 -30.60
N GLU A 257 -6.02 -40.61 -31.66
CA GLU A 257 -5.55 -41.57 -32.68
C GLU A 257 -4.20 -42.21 -32.31
N SER A 258 -3.49 -41.64 -31.32
CA SER A 258 -2.17 -42.11 -30.89
C SER A 258 -2.10 -42.30 -29.37
N MET A 259 -1.25 -43.25 -28.94
CA MET A 259 -1.02 -43.51 -27.52
C MET A 259 -0.39 -42.32 -26.79
N ASP A 260 0.41 -41.52 -27.49
CA ASP A 260 1.07 -40.35 -26.94
C ASP A 260 0.08 -39.18 -26.72
N ASP A 261 -0.85 -38.97 -27.66
CA ASP A 261 -1.92 -37.99 -27.49
C ASP A 261 -2.87 -38.40 -26.37
N LEU A 262 -3.25 -39.69 -26.30
CA LEU A 262 -4.11 -40.20 -25.24
C LEU A 262 -3.49 -39.99 -23.85
N LYS A 263 -2.19 -40.27 -23.70
CA LYS A 263 -1.47 -40.05 -22.44
C LYS A 263 -1.37 -38.57 -22.06
N ARG A 264 -1.21 -37.68 -23.04
CA ARG A 264 -1.15 -36.23 -22.81
C ARG A 264 -2.47 -35.69 -22.28
N VAL A 265 -3.58 -36.03 -22.94
CA VAL A 265 -4.92 -35.54 -22.55
C VAL A 265 -5.34 -36.15 -21.20
N PHE A 266 -5.05 -37.44 -20.98
CA PHE A 266 -5.29 -38.09 -19.69
C PHE A 266 -4.52 -37.44 -18.54
N ALA A 267 -3.25 -37.09 -18.75
CA ALA A 267 -2.44 -36.43 -17.71
C ALA A 267 -3.04 -35.08 -17.28
N ASP A 268 -3.60 -34.30 -18.22
CA ASP A 268 -4.25 -33.03 -17.90
C ASP A 268 -5.58 -33.25 -17.16
N ALA A 269 -6.42 -34.17 -17.66
CA ALA A 269 -7.69 -34.52 -17.02
C ALA A 269 -7.50 -35.10 -15.60
N TYR A 270 -6.47 -35.93 -15.41
CA TYR A 270 -6.15 -36.57 -14.13
C TYR A 270 -5.66 -35.55 -13.09
N LYS A 271 -4.84 -34.58 -13.52
CA LYS A 271 -4.34 -33.51 -12.63
C LYS A 271 -5.48 -32.60 -12.15
N ARG A 272 -6.47 -32.33 -13.01
CA ARG A 272 -7.59 -31.42 -12.72
C ARG A 272 -8.71 -32.06 -11.91
N THR A 273 -8.82 -33.39 -11.93
CA THR A 273 -9.82 -34.14 -11.18
C THR A 273 -9.32 -34.71 -9.86
N ALA A 274 -8.08 -34.42 -9.45
CA ALA A 274 -7.47 -34.96 -8.25
C ALA A 274 -8.34 -34.71 -6.99
N GLY A 275 -8.80 -35.79 -6.35
CA GLY A 275 -9.66 -35.72 -5.15
C GLY A 275 -11.15 -35.50 -5.44
N MET A 276 -11.56 -35.47 -6.71
CA MET A 276 -12.97 -35.40 -7.12
C MET A 276 -13.50 -36.80 -7.45
N LYS A 277 -14.82 -37.01 -7.27
CA LYS A 277 -15.47 -38.26 -7.71
C LYS A 277 -15.33 -38.51 -9.22
N LEU A 278 -15.16 -37.44 -10.01
CA LEU A 278 -15.01 -37.48 -11.47
C LEU A 278 -13.69 -38.14 -11.92
N GLN A 279 -12.69 -38.24 -11.03
CA GLN A 279 -11.39 -38.85 -11.35
C GLN A 279 -11.51 -40.31 -11.75
N GLN A 280 -12.43 -41.06 -11.12
CA GLN A 280 -12.69 -42.46 -11.45
C GLN A 280 -13.22 -42.61 -12.87
N ASN A 281 -14.07 -41.68 -13.32
CA ASN A 281 -14.61 -41.67 -14.68
C ASN A 281 -13.51 -41.39 -15.72
N VAL A 282 -12.63 -40.41 -15.46
CA VAL A 282 -11.48 -40.09 -16.32
C VAL A 282 -10.55 -41.30 -16.47
N GLN A 283 -10.28 -42.02 -15.39
CA GLN A 283 -9.44 -43.23 -15.42
C GLN A 283 -10.10 -44.39 -16.19
N ALA A 284 -11.42 -44.57 -16.04
CA ALA A 284 -12.15 -45.60 -16.77
C ALA A 284 -12.14 -45.34 -18.28
N ILE A 285 -12.37 -44.09 -18.70
CA ILE A 285 -12.35 -43.68 -20.12
C ILE A 285 -10.96 -43.90 -20.72
N TYR A 286 -9.90 -43.52 -20.00
CA TYR A 286 -8.53 -43.79 -20.44
C TYR A 286 -8.26 -45.28 -20.63
N ALA A 287 -8.70 -46.14 -19.70
CA ALA A 287 -8.50 -47.59 -19.80
C ALA A 287 -9.20 -48.18 -21.03
N GLU A 288 -10.42 -47.72 -21.34
CA GLU A 288 -11.17 -48.14 -22.51
C GLU A 288 -10.49 -47.69 -23.81
N CYS A 289 -10.11 -46.41 -23.92
CA CYS A 289 -9.43 -45.85 -25.09
C CYS A 289 -8.06 -46.50 -25.33
N LYS A 290 -7.31 -46.76 -24.24
CA LYS A 290 -6.03 -47.46 -24.30
C LYS A 290 -6.19 -48.86 -24.87
N SER A 291 -7.18 -49.63 -24.38
CA SER A 291 -7.44 -50.98 -24.88
C SER A 291 -7.83 -50.99 -26.36
N LYS A 292 -8.58 -49.98 -26.83
CA LYS A 292 -8.93 -49.86 -28.25
C LYS A 292 -7.69 -49.62 -29.12
N LEU A 293 -6.82 -48.68 -28.74
CA LEU A 293 -5.61 -48.37 -29.49
C LEU A 293 -4.59 -49.52 -29.50
N GLU A 294 -4.50 -50.30 -28.41
CA GLU A 294 -3.64 -51.48 -28.35
C GLU A 294 -4.10 -52.61 -29.29
N VAL A 295 -5.42 -52.78 -29.50
CA VAL A 295 -5.99 -53.78 -30.42
C VAL A 295 -5.84 -53.36 -31.90
N THR A 296 -5.87 -52.07 -32.21
CA THR A 296 -5.68 -51.57 -33.60
C THR A 296 -4.21 -51.55 -34.04
N SER A 297 -3.27 -51.84 -33.12
CA SER A 297 -1.82 -51.79 -33.35
C SER A 297 -1.19 -53.16 -33.64
N GLU A 298 -1.99 -54.24 -33.67
CA GLU A 298 -1.64 -55.59 -34.16
C GLU A 298 -2.09 -55.79 -35.61
#